data_AF-A0A931XKK2-F1
#
_entry.id   AF-A0A931XKK2-F1
#
_cell.length_a   1.000
_cell.length_b   1.000
_cell.length_c   1.000
_cell.angle_alpha   90.00
_cell.angle_beta   90.00
_cell.angle_gamma   90.00
#
_symmetry.space_group_name_H-M   'P 1'
#
loop_
_entity.id
_entity.type
_entity.pdbx_description
1 polymer ?
#
loop_
_entity_poly.entity_id
_entity_poly.type
_entity_poly.pdbx_seq_one_letter_code
_entity_poly.pdbx_strand_id
1 'polypeptide(L)'
;MPWGVIALLAVVWALPPLLPEGFGLRFGRAFQLFFTAALVFSVAVFWLLDQEHIPQPKSTAGVLGSIALVYVATVGFLVAVAVAAPQFALPRPEDEVAAGDAAKRGEALFWKPEAACFQCHTIAGRGGTRGPELSHAASVAGSRVPGLAAEQYLREKMKGGAAYPFKVPGYVPMMPAFGQSLAPDQIDDLVAYLLTLK
;
A
#
# COMPACT_ATOMS: atom_id res chain seq x y z
N MET A 1 -34.48 12.62 -11.97
CA MET A 1 -34.34 11.47 -11.04
C MET A 1 -35.52 11.51 -10.10
N PRO A 2 -36.29 10.42 -9.89
CA PRO A 2 -37.46 10.53 -9.03
C PRO A 2 -36.99 10.89 -7.62
N TRP A 3 -37.53 11.98 -7.07
CA TRP A 3 -37.27 12.51 -5.73
C TRP A 3 -37.23 11.44 -4.64
N GLY A 4 -37.91 10.30 -4.84
CA GLY A 4 -37.85 9.12 -3.99
C GLY A 4 -36.45 8.56 -3.72
N VAL A 5 -35.52 8.58 -4.70
CA VAL A 5 -34.16 8.05 -4.49
C VAL A 5 -33.34 8.97 -3.60
N ILE A 6 -33.45 10.29 -3.80
CA ILE A 6 -32.77 11.30 -2.98
C ILE A 6 -33.31 11.27 -1.54
N ALA A 7 -34.64 11.19 -1.40
CA ALA A 7 -35.29 11.09 -0.10
C ALA A 7 -34.88 9.80 0.64
N LEU A 8 -34.82 8.66 -0.06
CA LEU A 8 -34.38 7.39 0.52
C LEU A 8 -32.93 7.47 1.02
N LEU A 9 -32.01 8.01 0.22
CA LEU A 9 -30.60 8.14 0.60
C LEU A 9 -30.43 9.10 1.79
N ALA A 10 -31.19 10.20 1.82
CA ALA A 10 -31.18 11.13 2.95
C ALA A 10 -31.72 10.48 4.24
N VAL A 11 -32.79 9.69 4.15
CA VAL A 11 -33.35 8.95 5.30
C VAL A 11 -32.38 7.89 5.81
N VAL A 12 -31.80 7.09 4.92
CA VAL A 12 -30.80 6.07 5.26
C VAL A 12 -29.58 6.69 5.95
N TRP A 13 -29.23 7.93 5.59
CA TRP A 13 -28.10 8.64 6.20
C TRP A 13 -28.45 9.40 7.49
N ALA A 14 -29.68 9.93 7.61
CA ALA A 14 -30.13 10.70 8.78
C ALA A 14 -30.61 9.82 9.95
N LEU A 15 -30.96 8.56 9.69
CA LEU A 15 -31.47 7.63 10.69
C LEU A 15 -30.41 7.08 11.66
N PRO A 16 -29.18 6.70 11.24
CA PRO A 16 -28.16 6.12 12.13
C PRO A 16 -27.79 6.98 13.36
N PRO A 17 -27.69 8.33 13.27
CA PRO A 17 -27.50 9.19 14.45
C PRO A 17 -28.66 9.17 15.46
N LEU A 18 -29.87 8.79 15.03
CA LEU A 18 -31.08 8.73 15.85
C LEU A 18 -31.29 7.34 16.48
N LEU A 19 -30.52 6.34 16.07
CA LEU A 19 -30.63 4.98 16.62
C LEU A 19 -30.00 4.89 18.01
N PRO A 20 -30.59 4.09 18.93
CA PRO A 20 -30.02 3.84 20.25
C PRO A 20 -28.59 3.31 20.17
N GLU A 21 -27.74 3.69 21.13
CA GLU A 21 -26.30 3.37 21.13
C GLU A 21 -26.02 1.85 21.09
N GLY A 22 -26.96 1.01 21.55
CA GLY A 22 -26.87 -0.45 21.52
C GLY A 22 -26.95 -1.10 20.15
N PHE A 23 -27.29 -0.37 19.07
CA PHE A 23 -27.38 -0.94 17.72
C PHE A 23 -26.02 -1.07 16.99
N GLY A 24 -24.95 -0.48 17.51
CA GLY A 24 -23.60 -0.60 16.92
C GLY A 24 -23.39 0.16 15.60
N LEU A 25 -24.36 0.98 15.16
CA LEU A 25 -24.33 1.72 13.89
C LEU A 25 -23.83 3.18 14.03
N ARG A 26 -23.22 3.53 15.17
CA ARG A 26 -22.66 4.87 15.36
C ARG A 26 -21.26 4.95 14.76
N PHE A 27 -21.17 5.57 13.60
CA PHE A 27 -19.92 5.88 12.95
C PHE A 27 -19.17 7.01 13.67
N GLY A 28 -17.83 6.95 13.67
CA GLY A 28 -16.99 8.05 14.15
C GLY A 28 -17.15 9.30 13.27
N ARG A 29 -16.83 10.49 13.82
CA ARG A 29 -17.02 11.79 13.15
C ARG A 29 -16.37 11.86 11.75
N ALA A 30 -15.18 11.29 11.58
CA ALA A 30 -14.50 11.29 10.29
C ALA A 30 -15.29 10.52 9.21
N PHE A 31 -15.84 9.38 9.58
CA PHE A 31 -16.65 8.55 8.69
C PHE A 31 -17.97 9.26 8.39
N GLN A 32 -18.62 9.88 9.39
CA GLN A 32 -19.82 10.69 9.18
C GLN A 32 -19.59 11.83 8.18
N LEU A 33 -18.48 12.55 8.29
CA LEU A 33 -18.13 13.62 7.35
C LEU A 33 -17.91 13.08 5.94
N PHE A 34 -17.16 11.99 5.81
CA PHE A 34 -16.90 11.34 4.52
C PHE A 34 -18.19 10.92 3.80
N PHE A 35 -19.07 10.18 4.46
CA PHE A 35 -20.31 9.69 3.83
C PHE A 35 -21.32 10.82 3.58
N THR A 36 -21.35 11.86 4.41
CA THR A 36 -22.15 13.06 4.13
C THR A 36 -21.67 13.75 2.85
N ALA A 37 -20.36 13.92 2.70
CA ALA A 37 -19.78 14.52 1.49
C ALA A 37 -20.07 13.67 0.24
N ALA A 38 -19.96 12.33 0.35
CA ALA A 38 -20.30 11.42 -0.72
C ALA A 38 -21.78 11.53 -1.14
N LEU A 39 -22.70 11.59 -0.17
CA LEU A 39 -24.13 11.76 -0.42
C LEU A 39 -24.43 13.07 -1.17
N VAL A 40 -23.89 14.19 -0.68
CA VAL A 40 -24.07 15.50 -1.31
C VAL A 40 -23.52 15.49 -2.74
N PHE A 41 -22.34 14.91 -2.95
CA PHE A 41 -21.75 14.76 -4.28
C PHE A 41 -22.65 13.93 -5.22
N SER A 42 -23.15 12.78 -4.76
CA SER A 42 -24.07 11.96 -5.56
C SER A 42 -25.35 12.70 -5.92
N VAL A 43 -25.97 13.41 -4.97
CA VAL A 43 -27.17 14.21 -5.23
C VAL A 43 -26.89 15.29 -6.28
N ALA A 44 -25.76 15.99 -6.18
CA ALA A 44 -25.36 17.02 -7.14
C ALA A 44 -25.15 16.43 -8.55
N VAL A 45 -24.49 15.27 -8.67
CA VAL A 45 -24.30 14.57 -9.95
C VAL A 45 -25.64 14.20 -10.58
N PHE A 46 -26.55 13.59 -9.82
CA PHE A 46 -27.84 13.17 -10.36
C PHE A 46 -28.76 14.35 -10.69
N TRP A 47 -28.71 15.42 -9.89
CA TRP A 47 -29.40 16.66 -10.21
C TRP A 47 -28.87 17.27 -11.51
N LEU A 48 -27.56 17.26 -11.72
CA LEU A 48 -26.92 17.74 -12.96
C LEU A 48 -27.34 16.89 -14.17
N LEU A 49 -27.41 15.56 -14.01
CA LEU A 49 -27.88 14.64 -15.06
C LEU A 49 -29.36 14.82 -15.40
N ASP A 50 -30.16 15.33 -14.46
CA ASP A 50 -31.59 15.61 -14.62
C ASP A 50 -31.88 16.98 -15.24
N GLN A 51 -30.85 17.81 -15.46
CA GLN A 51 -31.00 19.06 -16.21
C GLN A 51 -31.25 18.70 -17.69
N GLU A 52 -32.51 18.82 -18.13
CA GLU A 52 -32.98 18.25 -19.41
C GLU A 52 -32.33 18.78 -20.69
N HIS A 53 -31.45 19.78 -20.68
CA HIS A 53 -30.83 20.27 -21.93
C HIS A 53 -29.38 20.69 -21.72
N ILE A 54 -28.49 19.72 -21.48
CA ILE A 54 -27.05 19.99 -21.64
C ILE A 54 -26.81 20.36 -23.12
N PRO A 55 -26.37 21.59 -23.42
CA PRO A 55 -26.17 22.02 -24.80
C PRO A 55 -25.16 21.10 -25.47
N GLN A 56 -25.60 20.34 -26.47
CA GLN A 56 -24.71 19.47 -27.22
C GLN A 56 -23.79 20.31 -28.11
N PRO A 57 -22.47 20.04 -28.13
CA PRO A 57 -21.58 20.71 -29.04
C PRO A 57 -22.00 20.43 -30.48
N LYS A 58 -22.25 21.50 -31.25
CA LYS A 58 -22.73 21.41 -32.64
C LYS A 58 -21.60 21.21 -33.66
N SER A 59 -20.35 21.10 -33.20
CA SER A 59 -19.17 20.97 -34.05
C SER A 59 -18.17 19.96 -33.48
N THR A 60 -17.37 19.37 -34.35
CA THR A 60 -16.28 18.46 -33.97
C THR A 60 -15.29 19.14 -33.01
N ALA A 61 -14.98 20.41 -33.24
CA ALA A 61 -14.12 21.18 -32.34
C ALA A 61 -14.72 21.32 -30.93
N GLY A 62 -16.05 21.55 -30.83
CA GLY A 62 -16.74 21.60 -29.55
C GLY A 62 -16.76 20.25 -28.82
N VAL A 63 -16.91 19.15 -29.56
CA VAL A 63 -16.81 17.78 -29.01
C VAL A 63 -15.41 17.53 -28.46
N LEU A 64 -14.37 17.79 -29.26
CA LEU A 64 -12.98 17.60 -28.85
C LEU A 64 -12.59 18.48 -27.66
N GLY A 65 -13.05 19.74 -27.64
CA GLY A 65 -12.84 20.66 -26.52
C GLY A 65 -13.50 20.16 -25.24
N SER A 66 -14.71 19.61 -25.33
CA SER A 66 -15.43 19.04 -24.18
C SER A 66 -14.72 17.81 -23.61
N ILE A 67 -14.25 16.91 -24.49
CA ILE A 67 -13.46 15.73 -24.09
C ILE A 67 -12.16 16.16 -23.42
N ALA A 68 -11.43 17.10 -24.02
CA ALA A 68 -10.17 17.60 -23.48
C ALA A 68 -10.36 18.23 -22.09
N LEU A 69 -11.43 19.02 -21.91
CA LEU A 69 -11.76 19.63 -20.62
C LEU A 69 -12.01 18.59 -19.54
N VAL A 70 -12.87 17.60 -19.81
CA VAL A 70 -13.18 16.53 -18.84
C VAL A 70 -11.93 15.71 -18.53
N TYR A 71 -11.13 15.40 -19.54
CA TYR A 71 -9.89 14.66 -19.37
C TYR A 71 -8.89 15.42 -18.48
N VAL A 72 -8.62 16.69 -18.78
CA VAL A 72 -7.71 17.53 -17.99
C VAL A 72 -8.22 17.72 -16.56
N ALA A 73 -9.51 17.97 -16.39
CA ALA A 73 -10.10 18.13 -15.06
C ALA A 73 -9.97 16.85 -14.23
N THR A 74 -10.31 15.70 -14.82
CA THR A 74 -10.29 14.41 -14.12
C THR A 74 -8.87 13.96 -13.81
N VAL A 75 -7.99 13.94 -14.82
CA VAL A 75 -6.59 13.52 -14.64
C VAL A 75 -5.85 14.50 -13.75
N GLY A 76 -6.05 15.80 -13.95
CA GLY A 76 -5.45 16.85 -13.10
C GLY A 76 -5.88 16.70 -11.64
N PHE A 77 -7.17 16.45 -11.38
CA PHE A 77 -7.66 16.20 -10.03
C PHE A 77 -7.02 14.94 -9.41
N LEU A 78 -6.98 13.82 -10.15
CA LEU A 78 -6.37 12.58 -9.66
C LEU A 78 -4.88 12.77 -9.36
N VAL A 79 -4.14 13.45 -10.23
CA VAL A 79 -2.72 13.77 -10.00
C VAL A 79 -2.57 14.68 -8.79
N ALA A 80 -3.39 15.73 -8.66
CA ALA A 80 -3.34 16.64 -7.51
C ALA A 80 -3.60 15.90 -6.19
N VAL A 81 -4.59 15.01 -6.15
CA VAL A 81 -4.87 14.17 -4.98
C VAL A 81 -3.70 13.23 -4.69
N ALA A 82 -3.14 12.57 -5.71
CA ALA A 82 -2.00 11.68 -5.54
C ALA A 82 -0.76 12.40 -5.00
N VAL A 83 -0.54 13.65 -5.41
CA VAL A 83 0.56 14.49 -4.92
C VAL A 83 0.30 15.00 -3.51
N ALA A 84 -0.92 15.45 -3.21
CA ALA A 84 -1.29 15.99 -1.90
C ALA A 84 -1.39 14.91 -0.81
N ALA A 85 -1.73 13.68 -1.19
CA ALA A 85 -1.88 12.54 -0.30
C ALA A 85 -1.19 11.29 -0.90
N PRO A 86 0.15 11.28 -0.93
CA PRO A 86 0.88 10.17 -1.53
C PRO A 86 0.65 8.89 -0.71
N GLN A 87 0.26 7.82 -1.41
CA GLN A 87 0.01 6.51 -0.80
C GLN A 87 1.31 5.78 -0.39
N PHE A 88 2.44 6.24 -0.93
CA PHE A 88 3.79 5.78 -0.62
C PHE A 88 4.57 6.93 -0.02
N ALA A 89 5.44 6.64 0.95
CA ALA A 89 6.34 7.66 1.47
C ALA A 89 7.22 8.17 0.32
N LEU A 90 7.20 9.47 0.05
CA LEU A 90 8.24 10.09 -0.76
C LEU A 90 9.57 9.89 -0.02
N PRO A 91 10.67 9.54 -0.71
CA PRO A 91 11.98 9.46 -0.09
C PRO A 91 12.25 10.76 0.66
N ARG A 92 12.51 10.68 1.98
CA ARG A 92 12.95 11.87 2.72
C ARG A 92 14.40 12.14 2.32
N PRO A 93 14.83 13.41 2.21
CA PRO A 93 16.25 13.74 2.07
C PRO A 93 17.13 13.12 3.17
N GLU A 94 16.53 12.77 4.32
CA GLU A 94 17.14 12.07 5.45
C GLU A 94 17.41 10.57 5.19
N ASP A 95 16.88 9.99 4.11
CA ASP A 95 17.11 8.58 3.74
C ASP A 95 18.48 8.34 3.09
N GLU A 96 19.30 9.38 2.91
CA GLU A 96 20.76 9.21 2.83
C GLU A 96 21.31 8.82 4.21
N VAL A 97 21.07 7.57 4.60
CA VAL A 97 21.90 6.91 5.61
C VAL A 97 23.33 7.04 5.09
N ALA A 98 24.15 7.79 5.82
CA ALA A 98 25.56 8.05 5.51
C ALA A 98 26.21 6.80 4.91
N ALA A 99 26.88 6.98 3.77
CA ALA A 99 27.40 5.94 2.87
C ALA A 99 28.26 4.82 3.52
N GLY A 100 28.53 4.85 4.82
CA GLY A 100 29.45 3.95 5.52
C GLY A 100 28.87 2.72 6.23
N ASP A 101 27.54 2.52 6.33
CA ASP A 101 27.00 1.35 7.08
C ASP A 101 25.89 0.61 6.34
N ALA A 102 26.28 -0.47 5.63
CA ALA A 102 25.39 -1.36 4.91
C ALA A 102 24.33 -2.00 5.81
N ALA A 103 24.66 -2.32 7.07
CA ALA A 103 23.71 -2.94 8.00
C ALA A 103 22.60 -1.96 8.39
N LYS A 104 22.91 -0.67 8.58
CA LYS A 104 21.87 0.35 8.84
C LYS A 104 20.95 0.57 7.65
N ARG A 105 21.49 0.56 6.42
CA ARG A 105 20.67 0.64 5.20
C ARG A 105 19.78 -0.59 5.06
N GLY A 106 20.32 -1.78 5.33
CA GLY A 106 19.57 -3.02 5.32
C GLY A 106 18.46 -3.05 6.36
N GLU A 107 18.73 -2.56 7.58
CA GLU A 107 17.73 -2.42 8.63
C GLU A 107 16.61 -1.49 8.18
N ALA A 108 16.94 -0.30 7.70
CA ALA A 108 15.95 0.64 7.21
C ALA A 108 15.10 0.02 6.09
N LEU A 109 15.73 -0.66 5.12
CA LEU A 109 15.03 -1.30 4.02
C LEU A 109 14.11 -2.45 4.49
N PHE A 110 14.54 -3.26 5.47
CA PHE A 110 13.74 -4.36 6.03
C PHE A 110 12.38 -3.88 6.57
N TRP A 111 12.35 -2.68 7.17
CA TRP A 111 11.16 -2.08 7.79
C TRP A 111 10.37 -1.16 6.85
N LYS A 112 10.83 -0.93 5.62
CA LYS A 112 10.15 -0.05 4.66
C LYS A 112 9.21 -0.81 3.71
N PRO A 113 8.20 -0.12 3.13
CA PRO A 113 7.27 -0.73 2.18
C PRO A 113 7.92 -1.27 0.90
N GLU A 114 9.08 -0.75 0.48
CA GLU A 114 9.71 -1.17 -0.78
C GLU A 114 10.14 -2.65 -0.76
N ALA A 115 10.69 -3.12 0.38
CA ALA A 115 11.01 -4.53 0.56
C ALA A 115 9.96 -5.29 1.38
N ALA A 116 9.26 -4.60 2.29
CA ALA A 116 8.16 -5.11 3.12
C ALA A 116 8.46 -6.42 3.87
N CYS A 117 9.73 -6.70 4.17
CA CYS A 117 10.16 -7.95 4.80
C CYS A 117 9.48 -8.17 6.16
N PHE A 118 9.32 -7.07 6.92
CA PHE A 118 8.67 -7.03 8.23
C PHE A 118 7.21 -7.49 8.24
N GLN A 119 6.51 -7.49 7.10
CA GLN A 119 5.11 -7.94 7.02
C GLN A 119 4.98 -9.45 7.23
N CYS A 120 6.04 -10.19 6.93
CA CYS A 120 6.08 -11.65 7.01
C CYS A 120 7.04 -12.16 8.07
N HIS A 121 8.16 -11.48 8.29
CA HIS A 121 9.20 -11.89 9.23
C HIS A 121 9.16 -11.06 10.50
N THR A 122 9.44 -11.72 11.62
CA THR A 122 9.63 -11.07 12.91
C THR A 122 11.13 -10.86 13.15
N ILE A 123 11.46 -9.83 13.94
CA ILE A 123 12.76 -9.59 14.58
C ILE A 123 12.46 -9.01 15.96
N ALA A 124 13.05 -9.59 17.00
CA ALA A 124 12.90 -9.19 18.41
C ALA A 124 11.43 -8.99 18.84
N GLY A 125 10.53 -9.84 18.36
CA GLY A 125 9.10 -9.79 18.67
C GLY A 125 8.28 -8.76 17.89
N ARG A 126 8.89 -8.05 16.93
CA ARG A 126 8.21 -7.10 16.04
C ARG A 126 8.15 -7.64 14.61
N GLY A 127 6.99 -7.54 13.97
CA GLY A 127 6.79 -7.94 12.57
C GLY A 127 5.75 -9.04 12.40
N GLY A 128 5.78 -9.71 11.25
CA GLY A 128 4.87 -10.79 10.90
C GLY A 128 5.41 -12.16 11.28
N THR A 129 4.52 -13.15 11.40
CA THR A 129 4.86 -14.53 11.78
C THR A 129 4.65 -15.54 10.65
N ARG A 130 4.36 -15.05 9.42
CA ARG A 130 4.12 -15.91 8.25
C ARG A 130 5.41 -16.55 7.72
N GLY A 131 6.54 -15.88 7.93
CA GLY A 131 7.87 -16.35 7.60
C GLY A 131 8.66 -16.78 8.84
N PRO A 132 9.81 -17.46 8.64
CA PRO A 132 10.75 -17.80 9.69
C PRO A 132 11.16 -16.61 10.53
N GLU A 133 11.36 -16.84 11.82
CA GLU A 133 11.89 -15.82 12.69
C GLU A 133 13.36 -15.46 12.38
N LEU A 134 13.69 -14.17 12.40
CA LEU A 134 14.99 -13.65 11.95
C LEU A 134 15.88 -13.03 13.05
N SER A 135 15.47 -12.98 14.32
CA SER A 135 16.32 -12.47 15.44
C SER A 135 17.70 -13.11 15.54
N HIS A 136 17.83 -14.36 15.07
CA HIS A 136 19.07 -15.13 15.08
C HIS A 136 19.46 -15.57 13.66
N ALA A 137 19.14 -14.74 12.65
CA ALA A 137 19.33 -15.08 11.25
C ALA A 137 20.79 -15.47 10.93
N ALA A 138 21.77 -14.75 11.46
CA ALA A 138 23.18 -15.05 11.23
C ALA A 138 23.57 -16.43 11.76
N SER A 139 23.08 -16.78 12.95
CA SER A 139 23.36 -18.05 13.63
C SER A 139 22.68 -19.24 12.93
N VAL A 140 21.48 -19.03 12.38
CA VAL A 140 20.68 -20.11 11.81
C VAL A 140 20.92 -20.30 10.30
N ALA A 141 21.17 -19.24 9.53
CA ALA A 141 21.27 -19.28 8.07
C ALA A 141 22.31 -20.29 7.56
N GLY A 142 23.53 -20.27 8.10
CA GLY A 142 24.61 -21.18 7.69
C GLY A 142 24.37 -22.65 8.04
N SER A 143 23.43 -22.95 8.94
CA SER A 143 23.06 -24.32 9.28
C SER A 143 21.98 -24.92 8.38
N ARG A 144 21.34 -24.10 7.52
CA ARG A 144 20.22 -24.55 6.67
C ARG A 144 20.68 -25.46 5.54
N VAL A 145 21.78 -25.13 4.89
CA VAL A 145 22.31 -25.87 3.74
C VAL A 145 23.74 -26.30 4.05
N PRO A 146 24.04 -27.61 4.10
CA PRO A 146 25.39 -28.10 4.36
C PRO A 146 26.41 -27.51 3.37
N GLY A 147 27.51 -26.96 3.89
CA GLY A 147 28.59 -26.39 3.08
C GLY A 147 28.33 -24.99 2.52
N LEU A 148 27.18 -24.37 2.82
CA LEU A 148 26.85 -23.02 2.35
C LEU A 148 27.05 -21.99 3.48
N ALA A 149 27.77 -20.91 3.19
CA ALA A 149 27.94 -19.82 4.14
C ALA A 149 26.60 -19.10 4.39
N ALA A 150 26.42 -18.55 5.60
CA ALA A 150 25.21 -17.83 6.00
C ALA A 150 24.88 -16.67 5.04
N GLU A 151 25.89 -15.86 4.69
CA GLU A 151 25.75 -14.76 3.73
C GLU A 151 25.21 -15.24 2.38
N GLN A 152 25.83 -16.29 1.83
CA GLN A 152 25.46 -16.84 0.54
C GLN A 152 24.04 -17.41 0.56
N TYR A 153 23.69 -18.16 1.61
CA TYR A 153 22.33 -18.66 1.81
C TYR A 153 21.30 -17.53 1.81
N LEU A 154 21.53 -16.47 2.61
CA LEU A 154 20.61 -15.35 2.73
C LEU A 154 20.43 -14.65 1.37
N ARG A 155 21.53 -14.36 0.67
CA ARG A 155 21.54 -13.72 -0.64
C ARG A 155 20.77 -14.54 -1.68
N GLU A 156 21.08 -15.83 -1.80
CA GLU A 156 20.42 -16.71 -2.76
C GLU A 156 18.94 -16.93 -2.42
N LYS A 157 18.61 -17.06 -1.12
CA LYS A 157 17.23 -17.21 -0.67
C LYS A 157 16.39 -15.97 -0.98
N MET A 158 16.92 -14.76 -0.78
CA MET A 158 16.25 -13.52 -1.17
C MET A 158 16.03 -13.42 -2.67
N LYS A 159 17.04 -13.77 -3.47
CA LYS A 159 16.94 -13.74 -4.93
C LYS A 159 15.93 -14.76 -5.47
N GLY A 160 15.93 -15.98 -4.93
CA GLY A 160 15.10 -17.08 -5.40
C GLY A 160 13.73 -17.22 -4.72
N GLY A 161 13.53 -16.60 -3.56
CA GLY A 161 12.27 -16.64 -2.81
C GLY A 161 11.71 -18.05 -2.62
N ALA A 162 10.46 -18.24 -3.02
CA ALA A 162 9.74 -19.50 -2.98
C ALA A 162 10.33 -20.55 -3.93
N ALA A 163 11.06 -20.17 -4.98
CA ALA A 163 11.69 -21.09 -5.92
C ALA A 163 13.03 -21.66 -5.40
N TYR A 164 13.67 -21.02 -4.41
CA TYR A 164 14.95 -21.50 -3.87
C TYR A 164 14.85 -22.96 -3.36
N PRO A 165 15.81 -23.86 -3.66
CA PRO A 165 15.68 -25.30 -3.38
C PRO A 165 15.40 -25.64 -1.92
N PHE A 166 16.08 -24.98 -0.98
CA PHE A 166 15.85 -25.21 0.44
C PHE A 166 14.55 -24.56 0.93
N LYS A 167 13.66 -25.39 1.51
CA LYS A 167 12.42 -24.95 2.18
C LYS A 167 12.60 -25.04 3.69
N VAL A 168 12.33 -23.94 4.39
CA VAL A 168 12.41 -23.93 5.85
C VAL A 168 11.27 -24.80 6.42
N PRO A 169 11.55 -25.82 7.23
CA PRO A 169 10.51 -26.67 7.81
C PRO A 169 9.50 -25.84 8.62
N GLY A 170 8.22 -26.22 8.55
CA GLY A 170 7.13 -25.54 9.26
C GLY A 170 6.57 -24.29 8.57
N TYR A 171 7.10 -23.89 7.40
CA TYR A 171 6.62 -22.72 6.66
C TYR A 171 6.19 -23.08 5.24
N VAL A 172 5.09 -22.46 4.79
CA VAL A 172 4.64 -22.55 3.40
C VAL A 172 5.61 -21.75 2.52
N PRO A 173 6.12 -22.30 1.40
CA PRO A 173 6.98 -21.57 0.47
C PRO A 173 6.25 -20.42 -0.24
N MET A 174 6.15 -19.26 0.41
CA MET A 174 5.44 -18.08 -0.12
C MET A 174 6.29 -16.81 -0.25
N MET A 175 7.55 -16.86 0.19
CA MET A 175 8.46 -15.72 0.12
C MET A 175 8.65 -15.27 -1.35
N PRO A 176 8.40 -14.00 -1.71
CA PRO A 176 8.63 -13.51 -3.07
C PRO A 176 10.11 -13.60 -3.46
N ALA A 177 10.38 -13.64 -4.76
CA ALA A 177 11.73 -13.53 -5.30
C ALA A 177 12.07 -12.05 -5.49
N PHE A 178 13.11 -11.56 -4.82
CA PHE A 178 13.48 -10.14 -4.85
C PHE A 178 14.58 -9.81 -5.85
N GLY A 179 15.16 -10.81 -6.53
CA GLY A 179 16.28 -10.61 -7.45
C GLY A 179 15.98 -9.76 -8.68
N GLN A 180 14.71 -9.46 -8.95
CA GLN A 180 14.27 -8.57 -10.03
C GLN A 180 13.58 -7.29 -9.50
N SER A 181 13.28 -7.22 -8.21
CA SER A 181 12.51 -6.11 -7.61
C SER A 181 13.36 -5.22 -6.69
N LEU A 182 14.51 -5.70 -6.22
CA LEU A 182 15.47 -4.92 -5.44
C LEU A 182 16.78 -4.79 -6.23
N ALA A 183 17.45 -3.65 -6.08
CA ALA A 183 18.79 -3.47 -6.62
C ALA A 183 19.77 -4.46 -5.96
N PRO A 184 20.85 -4.88 -6.66
CA PRO A 184 21.85 -5.78 -6.08
C PRO A 184 22.38 -5.27 -4.72
N ASP A 185 22.72 -3.98 -4.64
CA ASP A 185 23.24 -3.35 -3.42
C ASP A 185 22.23 -3.36 -2.26
N GLN A 186 20.92 -3.30 -2.56
CA GLN A 186 19.87 -3.40 -1.56
C GLN A 186 19.77 -4.81 -0.97
N ILE A 187 20.02 -5.85 -1.78
CA ILE A 187 20.10 -7.22 -1.28
C ILE A 187 21.36 -7.40 -0.42
N ASP A 188 22.49 -6.82 -0.85
CA ASP A 188 23.72 -6.77 -0.07
C ASP A 188 23.52 -6.11 1.30
N ASP A 189 22.88 -4.95 1.34
CA ASP A 189 22.57 -4.22 2.57
C ASP A 189 21.66 -5.04 3.50
N LEU A 190 20.59 -5.67 2.97
CA LEU A 190 19.71 -6.57 3.74
C LEU A 190 20.48 -7.74 4.34
N VAL A 191 21.37 -8.36 3.55
CA VAL A 191 22.22 -9.46 4.03
C VAL A 191 23.16 -8.98 5.13
N ALA A 192 23.80 -7.82 4.95
CA ALA A 192 24.68 -7.22 5.96
C ALA A 192 23.92 -6.99 7.29
N TYR A 193 22.69 -6.49 7.22
CA TYR A 193 21.82 -6.34 8.39
C TYR A 193 21.52 -7.68 9.08
N LEU A 194 21.05 -8.68 8.32
CA LEU A 194 20.69 -9.97 8.89
C LEU A 194 21.89 -10.72 9.51
N LEU A 195 23.10 -10.47 9.02
CA LEU A 195 24.33 -11.02 9.60
C LEU A 195 24.70 -10.39 10.96
N THR A 196 24.10 -9.27 11.34
CA THR A 196 24.23 -8.69 12.68
C THR A 196 23.38 -9.40 13.73
N LEU A 197 22.37 -10.18 13.30
CA LEU A 197 21.35 -10.80 14.15
C LEU A 197 21.80 -12.20 14.61
N LYS A 198 22.33 -12.31 15.84
CA LYS A 198 22.96 -13.53 16.37
C LYS A 198 22.11 -14.23 17.41
#